data_AF-A0A8J7I7T5-F1
#
_entry.id   AF-A0A8J7I7T5-F1
#
_cell.length_a   1.000
_cell.length_b   1.000
_cell.length_c   1.000
_cell.angle_alpha   90.00
_cell.angle_beta   90.00
_cell.angle_gamma   90.00
#
_symmetry.space_group_name_H-M   'P 1'
#
loop_
_entity.id
_entity.type
_entity.pdbx_description
1 polymer ?
#
loop_
_entity_poly.entity_id
_entity_poly.type
_entity_poly.pdbx_seq_one_letter_code
_entity_poly.pdbx_strand_id
1 'polypeptide(L)' 'MNTKLVESLLQVILSLSDEERLLLEERLFFDSSEASSRDLIQLAQIGGSFKFLEDEPDIYSLEDGEPI' A
#
# COMPACT_ATOMS: atom_id res chain seq x y z
N MET A 1 17.54 0.22 -23.49
CA MET A 1 17.76 -0.74 -22.37
C MET A 1 19.25 -0.77 -22.08
N ASN A 2 19.69 -0.47 -20.85
CA ASN A 2 21.12 -0.35 -20.53
C ASN A 2 21.70 -1.73 -20.18
N THR A 3 21.97 -2.54 -21.20
CA THR A 3 22.31 -3.98 -21.04
C THR A 3 23.61 -4.21 -20.29
N LYS A 4 24.60 -3.32 -20.45
CA LYS A 4 25.88 -3.36 -19.71
C LYS A 4 25.70 -3.24 -18.21
N LEU A 5 24.75 -2.41 -17.77
CA LEU A 5 24.46 -2.23 -16.35
C LEU A 5 23.83 -3.51 -15.76
N VAL A 6 22.92 -4.14 -16.51
CA VAL A 6 22.25 -5.38 -16.08
C VAL A 6 23.27 -6.52 -15.95
N GLU A 7 24.18 -6.68 -16.91
CA GLU A 7 25.23 -7.70 -16.85
C GLU A 7 26.20 -7.48 -15.69
N SER A 8 26.59 -6.23 -15.43
CA SER A 8 27.45 -5.89 -14.30
C SER A 8 26.79 -6.20 -12.95
N LEU A 9 25.50 -5.90 -12.80
CA LEU A 9 24.73 -6.27 -11.61
C LEU A 9 24.63 -7.79 -11.45
N LEU A 10 24.38 -8.52 -12.54
CA LEU A 10 24.30 -9.98 -12.52
C LEU A 10 25.61 -10.61 -12.02
N GLN A 11 26.76 -10.12 -12.50
CA GLN A 11 28.07 -10.60 -12.04
C GLN A 11 28.30 -10.35 -10.56
N VAL A 12 27.92 -9.17 -10.05
CA VAL A 12 28.06 -8.85 -8.62
C VAL A 12 27.18 -9.77 -7.79
N ILE A 13 25.91 -9.94 -8.17
CA ILE A 13 24.97 -10.83 -7.46
C ILE A 13 25.48 -12.28 -7.45
N LEU A 14 26.05 -12.75 -8.56
CA LEU A 14 26.58 -14.10 -8.65
C LEU A 14 27.86 -14.31 -7.82
N SER A 15 28.60 -13.25 -7.51
CA SER A 15 29.80 -13.30 -6.68
C SER A 15 29.54 -13.32 -5.17
N LEU A 16 28.30 -13.02 -4.74
CA LEU A 16 27.89 -13.04 -3.34
C LEU A 16 27.81 -14.46 -2.80
N SER A 17 28.15 -14.61 -1.51
CA SER A 17 27.92 -15.83 -0.72
C SER A 17 26.43 -16.09 -0.50
N ASP A 18 26.09 -17.30 -0.06
CA ASP A 18 24.68 -17.68 0.16
C ASP A 18 23.99 -16.81 1.22
N GLU A 19 24.70 -16.41 2.28
CA GLU A 19 24.18 -15.50 3.31
C GLU A 19 23.93 -14.09 2.76
N GLU A 20 24.85 -13.57 1.94
CA GLU A 20 24.70 -12.25 1.32
C GLU A 20 23.58 -12.24 0.27
N ARG A 21 23.38 -13.35 -0.44
CA ARG A 21 22.25 -13.50 -1.37
C ARG A 21 20.91 -13.54 -0.64
N LEU A 22 20.82 -14.24 0.49
CA LEU A 22 19.62 -14.22 1.33
C LEU A 22 19.29 -12.80 1.83
N LEU A 23 20.30 -12.07 2.29
CA LEU A 23 20.13 -10.67 2.70
C LEU A 23 19.72 -9.77 1.52
N LEU A 24 20.28 -10.01 0.33
CA LEU A 24 19.92 -9.30 -0.89
C LEU A 24 18.45 -9.56 -1.26
N GLU A 25 18.00 -10.82 -1.22
CA GLU A 25 16.62 -11.21 -1.50
C GLU A 25 15.64 -10.57 -0.51
N GLU A 26 15.95 -10.58 0.79
CA GLU A 26 15.12 -9.92 1.82
C GLU A 26 14.95 -8.42 1.55
N ARG A 27 15.98 -7.75 1.03
CA ARG A 27 15.95 -6.31 0.72
C ARG A 27 15.30 -5.98 -0.62
N LEU A 28 15.50 -6.81 -1.64
CA LEU A 28 14.94 -6.61 -3.00
C LEU A 28 13.47 -7.01 -3.08
N PHE A 29 13.12 -8.11 -2.44
CA PHE A 29 11.75 -8.59 -2.29
C PHE A 29 11.17 -8.21 -0.94
N PHE A 30 11.64 -7.09 -0.37
CA PHE A 30 10.95 -6.47 0.75
C PHE A 30 9.56 -6.11 0.25
N ASP A 31 8.62 -6.99 0.56
CA ASP A 31 7.20 -6.73 0.38
C ASP A 31 6.91 -5.66 1.41
N SER A 32 7.09 -4.39 1.03
CA SER A 32 6.34 -3.32 1.66
C SER A 32 4.90 -3.64 1.31
N SER A 33 4.30 -4.59 2.04
CA SER A 33 2.87 -4.80 2.01
C SER A 33 2.31 -3.51 2.56
N GLU A 34 2.18 -2.52 1.69
CA GLU A 34 1.41 -1.32 1.96
C GLU A 34 0.10 -1.85 2.51
N ALA A 35 -0.28 -1.35 3.70
CA ALA A 35 -1.51 -1.76 4.32
C ALA A 35 -2.60 -1.68 3.24
N SER A 36 -3.27 -2.81 2.99
CA SER A 36 -4.22 -2.85 1.89
C SER A 36 -5.30 -1.80 2.16
N SER A 37 -5.98 -1.33 1.12
CA SER A 37 -7.10 -0.39 1.34
C SER A 37 -8.10 -0.93 2.35
N ARG A 38 -8.28 -2.26 2.44
CA ARG A 38 -9.11 -2.91 3.45
C ARG A 38 -8.56 -2.75 4.87
N ASP A 39 -7.26 -2.94 5.06
CA ASP A 39 -6.61 -2.78 6.37
C ASP A 39 -6.70 -1.34 6.85
N LEU A 40 -6.49 -0.38 5.94
CA LEU A 40 -6.65 1.05 6.22
C LEU A 40 -8.09 1.42 6.58
N ILE A 41 -9.08 0.90 5.84
CA ILE A 41 -10.51 1.11 6.13
C ILE A 41 -10.88 0.51 7.49
N GLN A 42 -10.40 -0.70 7.80
CA GLN A 42 -10.67 -1.36 9.07
C GLN A 42 -10.06 -0.57 10.25
N LEU A 43 -8.83 -0.07 10.10
CA LEU A 43 -8.19 0.82 11.07
C LEU A 43 -8.99 2.11 11.28
N ALA A 44 -9.45 2.76 10.22
CA ALA A 44 -10.27 3.97 10.30
C ALA A 44 -11.63 3.72 10.97
N GLN A 45 -12.26 2.57 10.71
CA GLN A 45 -13.49 2.15 11.38
C GLN A 45 -13.29 1.90 12.88
N ILE A 46 -12.26 1.12 13.25
CA ILE A 46 -11.94 0.83 14.65
C ILE A 46 -11.55 2.11 15.39
N GLY A 47 -10.77 2.99 14.74
CA GLY A 47 -10.36 4.28 15.28
C GLY A 47 -11.48 5.30 15.40
N GLY A 48 -12.67 5.00 14.88
CA GLY A 48 -13.83 5.89 14.94
C GLY A 48 -13.70 7.12 14.05
N SER A 49 -12.83 7.10 13.03
CA SER A 49 -12.66 8.20 12.08
C SER A 49 -13.94 8.52 11.30
N PHE A 50 -14.89 7.58 11.26
CA PHE A 50 -16.19 7.72 10.59
C PHE A 50 -17.36 8.01 11.53
N LYS A 51 -17.13 8.21 12.84
CA LYS A 51 -18.21 8.48 13.81
C LYS A 51 -18.99 9.76 13.49
N PHE A 52 -18.36 10.73 12.82
CA PHE A 52 -19.03 11.96 12.40
C PHE A 52 -20.20 11.72 11.44
N LEU A 53 -20.25 10.57 10.74
CA LEU A 53 -21.37 10.20 9.88
C LEU A 53 -22.64 9.88 10.68
N GLU A 54 -22.52 9.49 11.96
CA GLU A 54 -23.68 9.23 12.82
C GLU A 54 -24.40 10.53 13.22
N ASP A 55 -23.65 11.64 13.25
CA ASP A 55 -24.15 12.97 13.59
C ASP A 55 -24.31 13.86 12.34
N GLU A 56 -24.26 13.26 11.14
CA GLU A 56 -24.41 14.03 9.91
C GLU A 56 -25.85 14.58 9.84
N PRO A 57 -26.03 15.90 9.75
CA PRO A 57 -27.37 16.46 9.60
C PRO A 57 -27.95 15.98 8.28
N ASP A 58 -29.23 15.56 8.29
CA ASP A 58 -30.00 15.28 7.08
C ASP A 58 -30.18 16.58 6.27
N ILE A 59 -29.15 16.95 5.51
CA ILE A 59 -29.10 18.12 4.63
C ILE A 59 -29.78 17.86 3.28
N TYR A 60 -30.09 16.59 2.99
CA TYR A 60 -30.84 16.19 1.83
C TYR A 60 -32.26 15.85 2.25
N SER A 61 -33.17 16.81 2.07
CA SER A 61 -34.60 16.57 2.20
C SER A 61 -35.20 16.25 0.84
N LEU A 62 -35.98 15.16 0.76
CA LEU A 62 -36.80 14.85 -0.41
C LEU A 62 -38.00 15.81 -0.56
N GLU A 63 -38.24 16.65 0.46
CA GLU A 63 -39.33 17.63 0.46
C GLU A 63 -39.05 18.82 -0.47
N ASP A 64 -37.79 19.04 -0.84
CA ASP A 64 -37.38 20.18 -1.67
C ASP A 64 -37.62 19.92 -3.17
N GLY A 65 -38.00 18.70 -3.55
CA GLY A 65 -38.38 18.34 -4.93
C GLY A 65 -37.22 18.27 -5.93
N GLU A 66 -35.98 18.46 -5.47
CA GLU A 66 -34.77 18.33 -6.30
C GLU A 66 -34.43 16.85 -6.50
N PRO A 67 -34.09 16.42 -7.73
CA PRO A 67 -33.69 15.05 -8.00
C PRO A 67 -32.34 14.75 -7.35
N ILE A 68 -32.26 13.60 -6.68
CA ILE A 68 -31.03 13.00 -6.17
C ILE A 68 -30.15 12.51 -7.31
#